data_AF-A0A2Z6G9Q0-F1
#
_entry.id   AF-A0A2Z6G9Q0-F1
#
_cell.length_a   1.000
_cell.length_b   1.000
_cell.length_c   1.000
_cell.angle_alpha   90.00
_cell.angle_beta   90.00
_cell.angle_gamma   90.00
#
_symmetry.space_group_name_H-M   'P 1'
#
loop_
_entity.id
_entity.type
_entity.pdbx_description
1 polymer ?
#
loop_
_entity_poly.entity_id
_entity_poly.type
_entity_poly.pdbx_seq_one_letter_code
_entity_poly.pdbx_strand_id
1 'polypeptide(L)'
;MNEEQAVLDFFAQPENLPLALAVADQVDNIRMRLNNNFWLATRAGVDELINSHALTWESELTEDRNTENCLVGVYLQPLGGARIYLRPFMEQQLMGDAFRIYCGLMWSTTPTPEQLRLPAVADLRDAMLARGFKNNESFLAWQWTGLYPRRKNFLMQLSEHKDTLLEQVMELWQGLLIEHGAALQTANSALNEQPPLATFSLDQLRTSLKKS
;
A
#
# COMPACT_ATOMS: atom_id res chain seq x y z
N MET A 1 -31.72 12.92 -29.96
CA MET A 1 -30.39 12.33 -30.25
C MET A 1 -29.57 12.45 -28.99
N ASN A 2 -29.00 11.35 -28.48
CA ASN A 2 -28.16 11.40 -27.28
C ASN A 2 -26.87 12.13 -27.65
N GLU A 3 -26.60 13.28 -27.03
CA GLU A 3 -25.41 14.10 -27.31
C GLU A 3 -24.11 13.31 -27.09
N GLU A 4 -24.08 12.41 -26.10
CA GLU A 4 -22.95 11.52 -25.88
C GLU A 4 -22.72 10.58 -27.07
N GLN A 5 -23.79 10.01 -27.65
CA GLN A 5 -23.69 9.12 -28.79
C GLN A 5 -23.21 9.86 -30.04
N ALA A 6 -23.66 11.10 -30.25
CA ALA A 6 -23.21 11.92 -31.37
C ALA A 6 -21.70 12.22 -31.30
N VAL A 7 -21.16 12.44 -30.09
CA VAL A 7 -19.71 12.63 -29.88
C VAL A 7 -18.93 11.33 -30.12
N LEU A 8 -19.46 10.18 -29.68
CA LEU A 8 -18.83 8.88 -29.94
C LEU A 8 -18.82 8.54 -31.43
N ASP A 9 -19.94 8.75 -32.13
CA ASP A 9 -20.07 8.50 -33.56
C ASP A 9 -19.13 9.41 -34.37
N PHE A 10 -18.91 10.65 -33.91
CA PHE A 10 -17.93 11.56 -34.49
C PHE A 10 -16.49 11.01 -34.35
N PHE A 11 -16.08 10.60 -33.15
CA PHE A 11 -14.73 10.04 -32.94
C PHE A 11 -14.50 8.67 -33.59
N ALA A 12 -15.57 7.93 -33.90
CA ALA A 12 -15.47 6.65 -34.58
C ALA A 12 -15.14 6.75 -36.08
N GLN A 13 -15.29 7.94 -36.69
CA GLN A 13 -14.96 8.13 -38.12
C GLN A 13 -13.44 8.12 -38.35
N PRO A 14 -12.93 7.39 -39.37
CA PRO A 14 -11.49 7.30 -39.66
C PRO A 14 -10.79 8.64 -39.84
N GLU A 15 -11.45 9.63 -40.45
CA GLU A 15 -10.92 10.99 -40.65
C GLU A 15 -10.70 11.75 -39.34
N ASN A 16 -11.40 11.37 -38.27
CA ASN A 16 -11.28 12.00 -36.96
C ASN A 16 -10.26 11.29 -36.06
N LEU A 17 -9.59 10.24 -36.53
CA LEU A 17 -8.62 9.47 -35.76
C LEU A 17 -7.54 10.34 -35.08
N PRO A 18 -6.90 11.32 -35.74
CA PRO A 18 -5.90 12.16 -35.08
C PRO A 18 -6.46 12.91 -33.86
N LEU A 19 -7.69 13.42 -33.97
CA LEU A 19 -8.36 14.11 -32.88
C LEU A 19 -8.82 13.14 -31.78
N ALA A 20 -9.33 11.96 -32.16
CA ALA A 20 -9.70 10.90 -31.22
C ALA A 20 -8.51 10.45 -30.36
N LEU A 21 -7.33 10.28 -30.97
CA LEU A 21 -6.09 9.97 -30.25
C LEU A 21 -5.66 11.11 -29.31
N ALA A 22 -5.72 12.36 -29.77
CA ALA A 22 -5.41 13.51 -28.92
C ALA A 22 -6.35 13.61 -27.70
N VAL A 23 -7.65 13.31 -27.89
CA VAL A 23 -8.61 13.26 -26.78
C VAL A 23 -8.34 12.09 -25.85
N ALA A 24 -7.96 10.92 -26.38
CA ALA A 24 -7.57 9.78 -25.56
C ALA A 24 -6.37 10.11 -24.64
N ASP A 25 -5.34 10.78 -25.18
CA ASP A 25 -4.19 11.24 -24.39
C ASP A 25 -4.61 12.21 -23.27
N GLN A 26 -5.52 13.14 -23.56
CA GLN A 26 -6.07 14.06 -22.55
C GLN A 26 -6.84 13.31 -21.45
N VAL A 27 -7.62 12.30 -21.83
CA VAL A 27 -8.36 11.46 -20.87
C VAL A 27 -7.38 10.69 -19.98
N ASP A 28 -6.29 10.15 -20.51
CA ASP A 28 -5.29 9.46 -19.71
C ASP A 28 -4.54 10.40 -18.77
N ASN A 29 -4.25 11.63 -19.18
CA ASN A 29 -3.71 12.67 -18.30
C ASN A 29 -4.69 13.01 -17.16
N ILE A 30 -6.00 13.11 -17.46
CA ILE A 30 -7.03 13.34 -16.44
C ILE A 30 -7.07 12.17 -15.45
N ARG A 31 -7.03 10.92 -15.92
CA ARG A 31 -7.00 9.72 -15.09
C ARG A 31 -5.80 9.71 -14.15
N MET A 32 -4.61 10.03 -14.66
CA MET A 32 -3.39 10.11 -13.86
C MET A 32 -3.49 11.19 -12.78
N ARG A 33 -3.96 12.39 -13.13
CA ARG A 33 -4.17 13.48 -12.15
C ARG A 33 -5.16 13.09 -11.05
N LEU A 34 -6.29 12.47 -11.43
CA LEU A 34 -7.28 12.00 -10.47
C LEU A 34 -6.69 10.92 -9.55
N ASN A 35 -5.96 9.95 -10.10
CA ASN A 35 -5.25 8.92 -9.34
C ASN A 35 -4.28 9.54 -8.32
N ASN A 36 -3.47 10.53 -8.72
CA ASN A 36 -2.53 11.16 -7.81
C ASN A 36 -3.25 11.97 -6.71
N ASN A 37 -4.31 12.70 -7.07
CA ASN A 37 -5.13 13.42 -6.11
C ASN A 37 -5.76 12.48 -5.08
N PHE A 38 -6.16 11.27 -5.49
CA PHE A 38 -6.66 10.25 -4.58
C PHE A 38 -5.61 9.81 -3.57
N TRP A 39 -4.38 9.50 -4.00
CA TRP A 39 -3.31 9.08 -3.09
C TRP A 39 -2.84 10.20 -2.18
N LEU A 40 -2.76 11.44 -2.67
CA LEU A 40 -2.45 12.61 -1.86
C LEU A 40 -3.51 12.85 -0.78
N ALA A 41 -4.79 12.75 -1.12
CA ALA A 41 -5.87 12.90 -0.17
C ALA A 41 -5.91 11.74 0.85
N THR A 42 -5.63 10.52 0.40
CA THR A 42 -5.49 9.34 1.27
C THR A 42 -4.37 9.55 2.27
N ARG A 43 -3.19 10.00 1.82
CA ARG A 43 -2.06 10.32 2.70
C ARG A 43 -2.43 11.39 3.73
N ALA A 44 -3.07 12.47 3.31
CA ALA A 44 -3.49 13.53 4.23
C ALA A 44 -4.44 13.02 5.32
N GLY A 45 -5.41 12.16 4.96
CA GLY A 45 -6.30 11.51 5.94
C GLY A 45 -5.56 10.56 6.88
N VAL A 46 -4.57 9.83 6.37
CA VAL A 46 -3.70 8.98 7.20
C VAL A 46 -2.86 9.81 8.17
N ASP A 47 -2.30 10.93 7.73
CA ASP A 47 -1.55 11.86 8.58
C ASP A 47 -2.43 12.43 9.69
N GLU A 48 -3.67 12.80 9.39
CA GLU A 48 -4.65 13.23 10.39
C GLU A 48 -4.97 12.11 11.39
N LEU A 49 -5.14 10.88 10.92
CA LEU A 49 -5.38 9.71 11.77
C LEU A 49 -4.18 9.42 12.70
N ILE A 50 -2.96 9.51 12.17
CA ILE A 50 -1.71 9.36 12.95
C ILE A 50 -1.63 10.43 14.03
N ASN A 51 -1.85 11.69 13.67
CA ASN A 51 -1.75 12.81 14.60
C ASN A 51 -2.83 12.76 15.69
N SER A 52 -4.08 12.44 15.33
CA SER A 52 -5.20 12.36 16.28
C SER A 52 -5.03 11.27 17.34
N HIS A 53 -4.31 10.20 17.02
CA HIS A 53 -4.04 9.08 17.94
C HIS A 53 -2.60 9.07 18.48
N ALA A 54 -1.81 10.09 18.19
CA ALA A 54 -0.40 10.20 18.56
C ALA A 54 0.42 8.95 18.21
N LEU A 55 0.17 8.38 17.02
CA LEU A 55 0.88 7.17 16.56
C LEU A 55 2.31 7.50 16.15
N THR A 56 3.23 6.57 16.36
CA THR A 56 4.66 6.76 16.06
C THR A 56 5.01 6.38 14.62
N TRP A 57 4.19 6.81 13.67
CA TRP A 57 4.33 6.53 12.23
C TRP A 57 4.54 7.81 11.45
N GLU A 58 5.25 7.72 10.34
CA GLU A 58 5.28 8.72 9.27
C GLU A 58 4.72 8.09 7.99
N SER A 59 3.92 8.84 7.24
CA SER A 59 3.36 8.38 5.98
C SER A 59 4.23 8.81 4.79
N GLU A 60 4.42 7.88 3.86
CA GLU A 60 5.13 8.10 2.61
C GLU A 60 4.30 7.63 1.42
N LEU A 61 4.48 8.28 0.27
CA LEU A 61 3.85 7.89 -0.99
C LEU A 61 4.72 6.87 -1.72
N THR A 62 4.08 5.89 -2.36
CA THR A 62 4.76 5.00 -3.31
C THR A 62 4.56 5.53 -4.73
N GLU A 63 5.63 5.58 -5.52
CA GLU A 63 5.58 5.88 -6.96
C GLU A 63 5.64 4.61 -7.81
N ASP A 64 5.01 4.65 -8.99
CA ASP A 64 5.13 3.61 -9.99
C ASP A 64 6.55 3.59 -10.56
N ARG A 65 7.17 2.41 -10.60
CA ARG A 65 8.54 2.25 -11.10
C ARG A 65 8.66 2.46 -12.62
N ASN A 66 7.56 2.34 -13.34
CA ASN A 66 7.51 2.39 -14.80
C ASN A 66 6.87 3.68 -15.32
N THR A 67 6.27 4.50 -14.45
CA THR A 67 5.59 5.73 -14.84
C THR A 67 5.95 6.84 -13.87
N GLU A 68 6.82 7.74 -14.33
CA GLU A 68 7.23 8.91 -13.55
C GLU A 68 6.00 9.70 -13.08
N ASN A 69 6.07 10.19 -11.84
CA ASN A 69 5.02 10.97 -11.20
C ASN A 69 3.66 10.25 -11.05
N CYS A 70 3.57 8.93 -11.27
CA CYS A 70 2.36 8.18 -10.99
C CYS A 70 2.40 7.64 -9.56
N LEU A 71 1.53 8.15 -8.68
CA LEU A 71 1.39 7.62 -7.33
C LEU A 71 0.64 6.29 -7.36
N VAL A 72 1.08 5.33 -6.56
CA VAL A 72 0.48 3.98 -6.50
C VAL A 72 0.18 3.52 -5.08
N GLY A 73 0.46 4.32 -4.06
CA GLY A 73 0.10 3.94 -2.71
C GLY A 73 0.60 4.85 -1.61
N VAL A 74 0.33 4.41 -0.39
CA VAL A 74 0.80 4.99 0.87
C VAL A 74 1.30 3.85 1.75
N TYR A 75 2.46 4.02 2.36
CA TYR A 75 2.94 3.13 3.42
C TYR A 75 3.44 3.93 4.61
N LEU A 76 3.56 3.25 5.75
CA LEU A 76 4.03 3.87 6.98
C LEU A 76 5.44 3.43 7.34
N GLN A 77 6.23 4.37 7.84
CA GLN A 77 7.54 4.13 8.44
C GLN A 77 7.53 4.47 9.93
N PRO A 78 8.19 3.69 10.80
CA PRO A 78 8.28 4.04 12.20
C PRO A 78 9.29 5.18 12.38
N LEU A 79 8.97 6.17 13.24
CA LEU A 79 9.86 7.30 13.52
C LEU A 79 11.23 6.88 14.13
N GLY A 80 11.31 5.68 14.71
CA GLY A 80 12.46 5.22 15.50
C GLY A 80 13.56 4.47 14.74
N GLY A 81 13.54 4.43 13.40
CA GLY A 81 14.63 3.80 12.61
C GLY A 81 14.83 2.30 12.89
N ALA A 82 13.74 1.57 13.14
CA ALA A 82 13.78 0.12 13.37
C ALA A 82 14.42 -0.63 12.19
N ARG A 83 15.30 -1.59 12.48
CA ARG A 83 16.00 -2.37 11.44
C ARG A 83 15.05 -3.29 10.68
N ILE A 84 14.14 -3.93 11.41
CA ILE A 84 13.07 -4.74 10.84
C ILE A 84 11.76 -4.40 11.54
N TYR A 85 10.71 -4.26 10.76
CA TYR A 85 9.38 -3.95 11.25
C TYR A 85 8.32 -4.39 10.24
N LEU A 86 7.11 -4.52 10.76
CA LEU A 86 5.88 -4.65 9.99
C LEU A 86 5.34 -3.26 9.73
N ARG A 87 5.18 -2.91 8.46
CA ARG A 87 4.62 -1.63 8.04
C ARG A 87 3.20 -1.77 7.50
N PRO A 88 2.25 -0.98 8.02
CA PRO A 88 0.98 -0.74 7.36
C PRO A 88 1.19 -0.14 5.96
N PHE A 89 0.43 -0.63 4.99
CA PHE A 89 0.47 -0.12 3.63
C PHE A 89 -0.89 -0.25 2.93
N MET A 90 -1.09 0.58 1.92
CA MET A 90 -2.15 0.48 0.93
C MET A 90 -1.60 0.89 -0.43
N GLU A 91 -1.66 0.00 -1.41
CA GLU A 91 -1.11 0.21 -2.74
C GLU A 91 -2.09 -0.26 -3.82
N GLN A 92 -1.92 0.18 -5.06
CA GLN A 92 -2.55 -0.40 -6.23
C GLN A 92 -1.58 -1.27 -7.02
N GLN A 93 -2.11 -2.33 -7.60
CA GLN A 93 -1.36 -3.19 -8.51
C GLN A 93 -2.22 -3.51 -9.74
N LEU A 94 -1.57 -3.60 -10.90
CA LEU A 94 -2.21 -4.11 -12.11
C LEU A 94 -2.47 -5.60 -11.96
N MET A 95 -3.75 -5.98 -12.02
CA MET A 95 -4.23 -7.35 -11.91
C MET A 95 -5.03 -7.69 -13.17
N GLY A 96 -4.41 -8.46 -14.08
CA GLY A 96 -4.99 -8.72 -15.39
C GLY A 96 -5.06 -7.42 -16.20
N ASP A 97 -6.26 -6.90 -16.42
CA ASP A 97 -6.54 -5.70 -17.19
C ASP A 97 -6.88 -4.47 -16.34
N ALA A 98 -6.92 -4.60 -15.01
CA ALA A 98 -7.39 -3.55 -14.12
C ALA A 98 -6.46 -3.33 -12.93
N PHE A 99 -6.26 -2.06 -12.57
CA PHE A 99 -5.63 -1.71 -11.30
C PHE A 99 -6.62 -1.92 -10.16
N ARG A 100 -6.16 -2.58 -9.10
CA ARG A 100 -6.94 -2.84 -7.89
C ARG A 100 -6.11 -2.47 -6.66
N ILE A 101 -6.77 -1.88 -5.67
CA ILE A 101 -6.11 -1.53 -4.40
C ILE A 101 -6.08 -2.75 -3.48
N TYR A 102 -4.95 -2.95 -2.81
CA TYR A 102 -4.73 -3.91 -1.75
C TYR A 102 -4.07 -3.22 -0.56
N CYS A 103 -4.29 -3.77 0.63
CA CYS A 103 -3.76 -3.21 1.87
C CYS A 103 -3.39 -4.31 2.86
N GLY A 104 -2.61 -3.96 3.88
CA GLY A 104 -2.24 -4.87 4.95
C GLY A 104 -0.96 -4.47 5.67
N LEU A 105 -0.21 -5.49 6.10
CA LEU A 105 1.08 -5.38 6.77
C LEU A 105 2.17 -6.06 5.92
N MET A 106 3.14 -5.27 5.50
CA MET A 106 4.31 -5.72 4.74
C MET A 106 5.54 -5.76 5.64
N TRP A 107 6.45 -6.69 5.37
CA TRP A 107 7.77 -6.67 6.00
C TRP A 107 8.64 -5.55 5.43
N SER A 108 9.33 -4.79 6.28
CA SER A 108 10.30 -3.79 5.84
C SER A 108 11.50 -4.43 5.12
N THR A 109 11.86 -5.64 5.52
CA THR A 109 12.90 -6.50 4.93
C THR A 109 12.52 -7.96 5.12
N THR A 110 13.05 -8.87 4.29
CA THR A 110 12.80 -10.31 4.43
C THR A 110 13.08 -10.80 5.86
N PRO A 111 12.09 -11.37 6.58
CA PRO A 111 12.27 -11.82 7.95
C PRO A 111 13.03 -13.15 8.01
N THR A 112 13.71 -13.41 9.14
CA THR A 112 14.29 -14.72 9.42
C THR A 112 13.23 -15.70 9.93
N PRO A 113 13.48 -17.03 9.87
CA PRO A 113 12.57 -18.03 10.42
C PRO A 113 12.28 -17.84 11.92
N GLU A 114 13.22 -17.32 12.70
CA GLU A 114 13.06 -17.04 14.12
C GLU A 114 12.11 -15.85 14.34
N GLN A 115 12.23 -14.80 13.53
CA GLN A 115 11.35 -13.63 13.59
C GLN A 115 9.91 -13.99 13.23
N LEU A 116 9.72 -14.88 12.25
CA LEU A 116 8.40 -15.41 11.88
C LEU A 116 7.74 -16.24 12.99
N ARG A 117 8.53 -16.77 13.94
CA ARG A 117 8.06 -17.60 15.06
C ARG A 117 7.86 -16.82 16.36
N LEU A 118 8.15 -15.52 16.38
CA LEU A 118 7.87 -14.68 17.53
C LEU A 118 6.37 -14.75 17.87
N PRO A 119 5.98 -15.01 19.14
CA PRO A 119 4.58 -15.15 19.52
C PRO A 119 3.73 -13.95 19.09
N ALA A 120 4.19 -12.72 19.37
CA ALA A 120 3.49 -11.50 18.99
C ALA A 120 3.28 -11.35 17.47
N VAL A 121 4.22 -11.84 16.65
CA VAL A 121 4.10 -11.82 15.19
C VAL A 121 3.10 -12.88 14.72
N ALA A 122 3.16 -14.08 15.30
CA ALA A 122 2.24 -15.16 14.98
C ALA A 122 0.79 -14.82 15.37
N ASP A 123 0.59 -14.26 16.57
CA ASP A 123 -0.73 -13.87 17.07
C ASP A 123 -1.35 -12.78 16.19
N LEU A 124 -0.58 -11.76 15.81
CA LEU A 124 -1.04 -10.71 14.88
C LEU A 124 -1.39 -11.29 13.51
N ARG A 125 -0.55 -12.16 12.96
CA ARG A 125 -0.81 -12.85 11.70
C ARG A 125 -2.13 -13.61 11.79
N ASP A 126 -2.28 -14.47 12.79
CA ASP A 126 -3.43 -15.37 12.91
C ASP A 126 -4.73 -14.56 13.13
N ALA A 127 -4.67 -13.46 13.88
CA ALA A 127 -5.79 -12.53 14.03
C ALA A 127 -6.21 -11.89 12.70
N MET A 128 -5.26 -11.48 11.85
CA MET A 128 -5.58 -10.90 10.54
C MET A 128 -6.06 -11.97 9.54
N LEU A 129 -5.47 -13.16 9.55
CA LEU A 129 -5.94 -14.28 8.72
C LEU A 129 -7.38 -14.69 9.06
N ALA A 130 -7.75 -14.67 10.35
CA ALA A 130 -9.13 -14.92 10.79
C ALA A 130 -10.13 -13.90 10.22
N ARG A 131 -9.68 -12.71 9.80
CA ARG A 131 -10.49 -11.68 9.12
C ARG A 131 -10.46 -11.78 7.58
N GLY A 132 -9.86 -12.83 7.03
CA GLY A 132 -9.81 -13.09 5.59
C GLY A 132 -8.61 -12.50 4.85
N PHE A 133 -7.63 -11.93 5.58
CA PHE A 133 -6.35 -11.58 4.99
C PHE A 133 -5.58 -12.84 4.54
N LYS A 134 -4.65 -12.66 3.63
CA LYS A 134 -3.74 -13.68 3.10
C LYS A 134 -2.31 -13.34 3.48
N ASN A 135 -1.43 -14.33 3.55
CA ASN A 135 -0.01 -14.11 3.83
C ASN A 135 0.87 -14.68 2.71
N ASN A 136 2.10 -14.18 2.63
CA ASN A 136 3.18 -14.78 1.84
C ASN A 136 4.54 -14.30 2.39
N GLU A 137 5.63 -14.48 1.64
CA GLU A 137 6.98 -14.11 2.09
C GLU A 137 7.16 -12.60 2.29
N SER A 138 6.50 -11.77 1.48
CA SER A 138 6.63 -10.30 1.55
C SER A 138 5.63 -9.66 2.51
N PHE A 139 4.52 -10.34 2.79
CA PHE A 139 3.42 -9.81 3.58
C PHE A 139 3.09 -10.71 4.76
N LEU A 140 3.10 -10.15 5.96
CA LEU A 140 2.52 -10.84 7.12
C LEU A 140 1.05 -11.13 6.88
N ALA A 141 0.32 -10.12 6.40
CA ALA A 141 -1.10 -10.21 6.08
C ALA A 141 -1.47 -9.12 5.06
N TRP A 142 -2.22 -9.46 4.02
CA TRP A 142 -2.70 -8.52 3.01
C TRP A 142 -4.04 -8.97 2.43
N GLN A 143 -4.82 -8.05 1.87
CA GLN A 143 -6.06 -8.37 1.16
C GLN A 143 -6.34 -7.41 0.02
N TRP A 144 -7.09 -7.89 -0.97
CA TRP A 144 -7.65 -7.03 -2.02
C TRP A 144 -8.86 -6.28 -1.50
N THR A 145 -8.96 -5.00 -1.82
CA THR A 145 -10.15 -4.18 -1.55
C THR A 145 -11.18 -4.31 -2.67
N GLY A 146 -12.37 -3.71 -2.51
CA GLY A 146 -13.33 -3.52 -3.59
C GLY A 146 -13.00 -2.37 -4.54
N LEU A 147 -11.87 -1.67 -4.36
CA LEU A 147 -11.57 -0.41 -5.02
C LEU A 147 -10.71 -0.61 -6.27
N TYR A 148 -11.11 0.05 -7.36
CA TYR A 148 -10.48 -0.03 -8.67
C TYR A 148 -10.17 1.37 -9.22
N PRO A 149 -9.01 1.96 -8.88
CA PRO A 149 -8.78 3.40 -8.99
C PRO A 149 -8.82 3.98 -10.40
N ARG A 150 -8.70 3.15 -11.43
CA ARG A 150 -8.76 3.57 -12.85
C ARG A 150 -10.07 3.27 -13.56
N ARG A 151 -11.05 2.65 -12.89
CA ARG A 151 -12.37 2.37 -13.49
C ARG A 151 -13.25 3.61 -13.48
N LYS A 152 -14.12 3.73 -14.50
CA LYS A 152 -15.06 4.87 -14.65
C LYS A 152 -15.82 5.16 -13.36
N ASN A 153 -16.42 4.16 -12.74
CA ASN A 153 -17.22 4.32 -11.53
C ASN A 153 -16.42 4.91 -10.35
N PHE A 154 -15.19 4.43 -10.13
CA PHE A 154 -14.31 4.97 -9.10
C PHE A 154 -13.94 6.42 -9.40
N LEU A 155 -13.57 6.73 -10.65
CA LEU A 155 -13.17 8.08 -11.04
C LEU A 155 -14.33 9.09 -10.94
N MET A 156 -15.54 8.67 -11.30
CA MET A 156 -16.75 9.47 -11.11
C MET A 156 -17.02 9.70 -9.62
N GLN A 157 -16.98 8.65 -8.81
CA GLN A 157 -17.16 8.76 -7.35
C GLN A 157 -16.09 9.67 -6.72
N LEU A 158 -14.83 9.58 -7.15
CA LEU A 158 -13.76 10.45 -6.68
C LEU A 158 -14.01 11.92 -7.06
N SER A 159 -14.63 12.18 -8.21
CA SER A 159 -14.93 13.54 -8.67
C SER A 159 -16.17 14.14 -8.02
N GLU A 160 -17.20 13.33 -7.77
CA GLU A 160 -18.54 13.80 -7.36
C GLU A 160 -18.81 13.57 -5.87
N HIS A 161 -18.20 12.54 -5.27
CA HIS A 161 -18.45 12.05 -3.91
C HIS A 161 -17.13 11.73 -3.21
N LYS A 162 -16.14 12.61 -3.37
CA LYS A 162 -14.77 12.43 -2.87
C LYS A 162 -14.73 12.05 -1.39
N ASP A 163 -15.45 12.79 -0.55
CA ASP A 163 -15.37 12.63 0.90
C ASP A 163 -15.89 11.26 1.33
N THR A 164 -17.02 10.81 0.78
CA THR A 164 -17.55 9.46 1.03
C THR A 164 -16.61 8.35 0.57
N LEU A 165 -15.93 8.53 -0.56
CA LEU A 165 -14.91 7.57 -1.00
C LEU A 165 -13.72 7.54 -0.03
N LEU A 166 -13.28 8.71 0.44
CA LEU A 166 -12.18 8.79 1.40
C LEU A 166 -12.55 8.22 2.76
N GLU A 167 -13.78 8.41 3.24
CA GLU A 167 -14.28 7.77 4.46
C GLU A 167 -14.16 6.24 4.38
N GLN A 168 -14.60 5.63 3.27
CA GLN A 168 -14.46 4.17 3.05
C GLN A 168 -12.99 3.72 3.05
N VAL A 169 -12.09 4.53 2.49
CA VAL A 169 -10.66 4.23 2.51
C VAL A 169 -10.09 4.39 3.92
N MET A 170 -10.54 5.38 4.68
CA MET A 170 -10.08 5.62 6.05
C MET A 170 -10.59 4.55 7.02
N GLU A 171 -11.74 3.94 6.80
CA GLU A 171 -12.19 2.77 7.55
C GLU A 171 -11.18 1.60 7.45
N LEU A 172 -10.59 1.38 6.27
CA LEU A 172 -9.54 0.36 6.08
C LEU A 172 -8.28 0.70 6.88
N TRP A 173 -7.88 1.98 6.89
CA TRP A 173 -6.73 2.44 7.67
C TRP A 173 -6.99 2.40 9.17
N GLN A 174 -8.19 2.73 9.63
CA GLN A 174 -8.59 2.58 11.03
C GLN A 174 -8.52 1.11 11.47
N GLY A 175 -8.98 0.18 10.63
CA GLY A 175 -8.83 -1.25 10.90
C GLY A 175 -7.37 -1.68 11.09
N LEU A 176 -6.45 -1.15 10.28
CA LEU A 176 -5.02 -1.47 10.39
C LEU A 176 -4.33 -0.78 11.59
N LEU A 177 -4.60 0.50 11.81
CA LEU A 177 -3.83 1.33 12.75
C LEU A 177 -4.44 1.40 14.14
N ILE A 178 -5.76 1.26 14.26
CA ILE A 178 -6.48 1.37 15.53
C ILE A 178 -6.86 -0.01 16.03
N GLU A 179 -7.62 -0.78 15.24
CA GLU A 179 -8.09 -2.10 15.69
C GLU A 179 -6.93 -3.09 15.88
N HIS A 180 -5.96 -3.10 14.97
CA HIS A 180 -4.74 -3.92 15.07
C HIS A 180 -3.53 -3.17 15.65
N GLY A 181 -3.70 -1.90 16.04
CA GLY A 181 -2.60 -1.01 16.42
C GLY A 181 -1.76 -1.52 17.58
N ALA A 182 -2.40 -1.96 18.67
CA ALA A 182 -1.70 -2.48 19.85
C ALA A 182 -0.91 -3.76 19.53
N ALA A 183 -1.52 -4.70 18.81
CA ALA A 183 -0.86 -5.95 18.42
C ALA A 183 0.31 -5.68 17.45
N LEU A 184 0.16 -4.74 16.52
CA LEU A 184 1.22 -4.28 15.64
C LEU A 184 2.38 -3.67 16.43
N GLN A 185 2.10 -2.82 17.42
CA GLN A 185 3.13 -2.22 18.27
C GLN A 185 3.88 -3.30 19.08
N THR A 186 3.17 -4.28 19.65
CA THR A 186 3.80 -5.39 20.37
C THR A 186 4.68 -6.25 19.46
N ALA A 187 4.20 -6.58 18.25
CA ALA A 187 4.97 -7.34 17.27
C ALA A 187 6.24 -6.58 16.84
N ASN A 188 6.12 -5.28 16.55
CA ASN A 188 7.26 -4.44 16.20
C ASN A 188 8.24 -4.25 17.36
N SER A 189 7.77 -4.22 18.60
CA SER A 189 8.66 -4.18 19.78
C SER A 189 9.46 -5.48 19.90
N ALA A 190 8.80 -6.64 19.80
CA ALA A 190 9.45 -7.95 19.86
C ALA A 190 10.49 -8.16 18.75
N LEU A 191 10.24 -7.61 17.55
CA LEU A 191 11.17 -7.64 16.43
C LEU A 191 12.46 -6.83 16.68
N ASN A 192 12.37 -5.74 17.44
CA ASN A 192 13.50 -4.86 17.74
C ASN A 192 14.26 -5.24 19.02
N GLU A 193 13.65 -6.02 19.92
CA GLU A 193 14.30 -6.54 21.13
C GLU A 193 15.25 -7.73 20.85
N GLN A 194 15.15 -8.36 19.68
CA GLN A 194 16.08 -9.43 19.33
C GLN A 194 17.49 -8.86 19.15
N PRO A 195 18.50 -9.34 19.91
CA PRO A 195 19.87 -8.90 19.70
C PRO A 195 20.26 -9.18 18.26
N PRO A 196 21.03 -8.29 17.59
CA PRO A 196 21.49 -8.55 16.25
C PRO A 196 22.22 -9.89 16.27
N LEU A 197 21.72 -10.86 15.48
CA LEU A 197 22.43 -12.11 15.26
C LEU A 197 23.84 -11.73 14.84
N ALA A 198 24.80 -12.02 15.71
CA ALA A 198 26.20 -11.89 15.39
C ALA A 198 26.45 -12.82 14.21
N THR A 199 26.50 -12.26 13.01
CA THR A 199 27.04 -12.94 11.84
C THR A 199 28.53 -13.12 12.12
N PHE A 200 28.87 -14.17 12.84
CA PHE A 200 30.24 -14.66 12.90
C PHE A 200 30.59 -15.05 11.48
N SER A 201 31.48 -14.28 10.86
CA SER A 201 32.09 -14.69 9.60
C SER A 201 32.75 -16.05 9.82
N LEU A 202 32.63 -16.97 8.86
CA LEU A 202 33.33 -18.25 8.88
C LEU A 202 34.85 -18.09 9.09
N ASP A 203 35.41 -16.93 8.73
CA ASP A 203 36.81 -16.58 8.99
C ASP A 203 37.12 -16.32 10.47
N GLN A 204 36.16 -15.79 11.23
CA GLN A 204 36.28 -15.60 12.69
C GLN A 204 36.21 -16.94 13.44
N LEU A 205 35.37 -17.87 12.97
CA LEU A 205 35.31 -19.25 13.47
C LEU A 205 36.58 -20.05 13.14
N ARG A 206 37.15 -19.85 11.95
CA ARG A 206 38.41 -20.49 11.55
C ARG A 206 39.62 -19.99 12.33
N THR A 207 39.62 -18.74 12.77
CA THR A 207 40.72 -18.18 13.57
C THR A 207 40.62 -18.57 15.05
N SER A 208 39.42 -18.77 15.60
CA SER A 208 39.25 -19.28 16.96
C SER A 208 39.60 -20.78 17.09
N LEU A 209 39.31 -21.59 16.07
CA LEU A 209 39.65 -23.02 16.05
C LEU A 209 41.14 -23.31 15.87
N LYS A 210 41.95 -22.34 15.41
CA LYS A 210 43.41 -22.47 15.29
C LYS A 210 44.18 -22.07 16.55
N LYS A 211 43.50 -21.62 17.60
CA LYS A 211 44.10 -21.21 18.88
C LYS A 211 43.81 -22.19 20.04
N SER A 212 43.23 -23.36 19.75
CA SER A 212 43.15 -24.49 20.70
C SER A 212 44.19 -25.54 20.37
#